data_AF-A0AAV4PXE2-F1
#
_entry.id   AF-A0AAV4PXE2-F1
#
_cell.length_a   1.000
_cell.length_b   1.000
_cell.length_c   1.000
_cell.angle_alpha   90.00
_cell.angle_beta   90.00
_cell.angle_gamma   90.00
#
_symmetry.space_group_name_H-M   'P 1'
#
loop_
_entity.id
_entity.type
_entity.pdbx_description
1 polymer ?
#
loop_
_entity_poly.entity_id
_entity_poly.type
_entity_poly.pdbx_seq_one_letter_code
_entity_poly.pdbx_strand_id
1 'polypeptide(L)'
;MASSYEEKMNNKKYLPFHAGHLTPQIKKKAEEELNETEETRNSSIEELRELISDKNLKCRTDDAFLLQFLRARKFNVKNACTRLETLNHIFTKSYSDVFADCDIGKVRKIFQSGFGSHLPYRDEEGLL
;
A
#
# COMPACT_ATOMS: atom_id res chain seq x y z
N MET A 1 2.01 25.99 -22.53
CA MET A 1 2.78 25.07 -23.38
C MET A 1 2.91 23.78 -22.61
N ALA A 2 2.45 22.66 -23.17
CA ALA A 2 2.63 21.37 -22.52
C ALA A 2 4.14 21.15 -22.29
N SER A 3 4.53 20.76 -21.09
CA SER A 3 5.95 20.53 -20.77
C SER A 3 6.50 19.45 -21.72
N SER A 4 7.79 19.49 -22.09
CA SER A 4 8.42 18.41 -22.88
C SER A 4 8.28 17.02 -22.21
N TYR A 5 7.90 17.02 -20.93
CA TYR A 5 7.43 15.89 -20.16
C TYR A 5 6.06 15.34 -20.62
N GLU A 6 5.03 16.18 -20.75
CA GLU A 6 3.66 15.77 -21.12
C GLU A 6 3.59 15.24 -22.56
N GLU A 7 4.33 15.84 -23.50
CA GLU A 7 4.45 15.33 -24.87
C GLU A 7 5.15 13.96 -24.94
N LYS A 8 6.15 13.71 -24.08
CA LYS A 8 6.79 12.40 -23.96
C LYS A 8 5.89 11.35 -23.32
N MET A 9 4.92 11.76 -22.48
CA MET A 9 3.97 10.86 -21.83
C MET A 9 2.87 10.38 -22.78
N ASN A 10 2.38 11.24 -23.69
CA ASN A 10 1.33 10.86 -24.66
C ASN A 10 1.73 9.74 -25.64
N ASN A 11 3.03 9.42 -25.75
CA ASN A 11 3.57 8.41 -26.67
C ASN A 11 4.18 7.18 -25.98
N LYS A 12 4.04 7.03 -24.65
CA LYS A 12 4.65 5.91 -23.91
C LYS A 12 3.62 5.05 -23.18
N LYS A 13 3.94 3.76 -23.04
CA LYS A 13 3.08 2.72 -22.42
C LYS A 13 3.13 2.70 -20.87
N TYR A 14 3.85 3.63 -20.26
CA TYR A 14 4.10 3.69 -18.81
C TYR A 14 3.08 4.55 -18.08
N LEU A 15 2.75 4.19 -16.84
CA LEU A 15 1.84 4.95 -16.00
C LEU A 15 2.57 6.03 -15.19
N PRO A 16 1.93 7.18 -14.90
CA PRO A 16 2.54 8.21 -14.07
C PRO A 16 2.79 7.70 -12.64
N PHE A 17 3.87 8.13 -12.01
CA PHE A 17 4.20 7.74 -10.62
C PHE A 17 3.08 8.11 -9.64
N HIS A 18 2.51 9.31 -9.79
CA HIS A 18 1.35 9.78 -9.05
C HIS A 18 0.08 9.58 -9.89
N ALA A 19 -0.82 8.70 -9.45
CA ALA A 19 -2.15 8.54 -10.03
C ALA A 19 -3.18 9.21 -9.10
N GLY A 20 -3.78 10.32 -9.55
CA GLY A 20 -4.78 11.07 -8.77
C GLY A 20 -6.16 10.39 -8.71
N HIS A 21 -6.40 9.39 -9.54
CA HIS A 21 -7.65 8.62 -9.59
C HIS A 21 -7.40 7.23 -10.19
N LEU A 22 -8.30 6.28 -9.88
CA LEU A 22 -8.29 4.95 -10.49
C LEU A 22 -9.08 4.98 -11.79
N THR A 23 -8.47 4.52 -12.89
CA THR A 23 -9.15 4.36 -14.17
C THR A 23 -10.20 3.24 -14.07
N PRO A 24 -11.25 3.25 -14.91
CA PRO A 24 -12.25 2.19 -14.93
C PRO A 24 -11.64 0.79 -15.14
N GLN A 25 -10.57 0.70 -15.94
CA GLN A 25 -9.87 -0.56 -16.18
C GLN A 25 -9.21 -1.11 -14.90
N ILE A 26 -8.56 -0.26 -14.11
CA ILE A 26 -7.93 -0.68 -12.84
C ILE A 26 -8.99 -1.08 -11.82
N LYS A 27 -10.11 -0.35 -11.74
CA LYS A 27 -11.23 -0.71 -10.86
C LYS A 27 -11.80 -2.08 -11.22
N LYS A 28 -12.03 -2.33 -12.51
CA LYS A 28 -12.51 -3.63 -13.01
C LYS A 28 -11.51 -4.75 -12.71
N LYS A 29 -10.21 -4.52 -12.90
CA LYS A 29 -9.16 -5.48 -12.53
C LYS A 29 -9.20 -5.81 -11.03
N ALA A 30 -9.38 -4.81 -10.16
CA ALA A 30 -9.48 -5.02 -8.72
C ALA A 30 -10.73 -5.83 -8.34
N GLU A 31 -11.85 -5.58 -9.00
CA GLU A 31 -13.07 -6.38 -8.83
C GLU A 31 -12.84 -7.84 -9.26
N GLU A 32 -12.27 -8.09 -10.44
CA GLU A 32 -12.05 -9.44 -10.99
C GLU A 32 -10.97 -10.24 -10.23
N GLU A 33 -9.86 -9.60 -9.84
CA GLU A 33 -8.71 -10.30 -9.26
C GLU A 33 -8.72 -10.37 -7.73
N LEU A 34 -9.35 -9.38 -7.08
CA LEU A 34 -9.35 -9.22 -5.63
C LEU A 34 -10.74 -9.38 -5.01
N ASN A 35 -11.81 -9.40 -5.81
CA ASN A 35 -13.20 -9.33 -5.33
C ASN A 35 -13.48 -8.02 -4.56
N GLU A 36 -12.88 -6.91 -5.02
CA GLU A 36 -13.06 -5.59 -4.42
C GLU A 36 -14.30 -4.87 -4.99
N THR A 37 -15.41 -4.91 -4.25
CA THR A 37 -16.62 -4.12 -4.49
C THR A 37 -16.85 -3.16 -3.32
N GLU A 38 -17.77 -2.20 -3.44
CA GLU A 38 -18.07 -1.30 -2.31
C GLU A 38 -18.60 -2.06 -1.09
N GLU A 39 -19.38 -3.11 -1.32
CA GLU A 39 -19.94 -3.96 -0.27
C GLU A 39 -18.87 -4.82 0.41
N THR A 40 -18.04 -5.53 -0.37
CA THR A 40 -16.97 -6.37 0.20
C THR A 40 -15.93 -5.52 0.92
N ARG A 41 -15.70 -4.29 0.43
CA ARG A 41 -14.79 -3.34 1.06
C ARG A 41 -15.26 -2.96 2.45
N ASN A 42 -16.50 -2.49 2.57
CA ASN A 42 -17.02 -2.02 3.85
C ASN A 42 -17.15 -3.17 4.86
N SER A 43 -17.70 -4.31 4.43
CA SER A 43 -17.85 -5.48 5.31
C SER A 43 -16.51 -6.05 5.77
N SER A 44 -15.52 -6.20 4.88
CA SER A 44 -14.21 -6.75 5.24
C SER A 44 -13.40 -5.83 6.15
N ILE A 45 -13.58 -4.50 6.03
CA ILE A 45 -12.92 -3.54 6.93
C ILE A 45 -13.46 -3.69 8.35
N GLU A 46 -14.79 -3.75 8.51
CA GLU A 46 -15.41 -3.93 9.83
C GLU A 46 -15.02 -5.29 10.44
N GLU A 47 -15.10 -6.38 9.67
CA GLU A 47 -14.67 -7.71 10.14
C GLU A 47 -13.19 -7.70 10.57
N LEU A 48 -12.32 -7.02 9.82
CA LEU A 48 -10.91 -6.90 10.18
C LEU A 48 -10.71 -6.11 11.47
N ARG A 49 -11.48 -5.05 11.71
CA ARG A 49 -11.44 -4.26 12.95
C ARG A 49 -11.87 -5.08 14.15
N GLU A 50 -12.94 -5.86 14.01
CA GLU A 50 -13.41 -6.79 15.04
C GLU A 50 -12.30 -7.78 15.42
N LEU A 51 -11.68 -8.43 14.44
CA LEU A 51 -10.57 -9.36 14.70
C LEU A 51 -9.36 -8.69 15.38
N ILE A 52 -9.01 -7.47 14.96
CA ILE A 52 -7.94 -6.69 15.59
C ILE A 52 -8.26 -6.42 17.06
N SER A 53 -9.52 -6.05 17.35
CA SER A 53 -10.02 -5.80 18.71
C SER A 53 -10.00 -7.07 19.56
N ASP A 54 -10.53 -8.18 19.04
CA ASP A 54 -10.57 -9.47 19.74
C ASP A 54 -9.17 -9.99 20.10
N LYS A 55 -8.20 -9.72 19.24
CA LYS A 55 -6.79 -10.08 19.45
C LYS A 55 -6.01 -9.04 20.26
N ASN A 56 -6.64 -7.92 20.63
CA ASN A 56 -6.02 -6.79 21.32
C ASN A 56 -4.74 -6.30 20.62
N LEU A 57 -4.78 -6.26 19.27
CA LEU A 57 -3.63 -5.88 18.46
C LEU A 57 -3.51 -4.35 18.39
N LYS A 58 -2.37 -3.83 18.85
CA LYS A 58 -2.08 -2.39 18.84
C LYS A 58 -1.53 -1.94 17.49
N CYS A 59 -2.40 -1.64 16.52
CA CYS A 59 -2.01 -1.13 15.21
C CYS A 59 -2.94 -0.02 14.70
N ARG A 60 -2.57 0.60 13.57
CA ARG A 60 -3.41 1.56 12.84
C ARG A 60 -4.66 0.85 12.28
N THR A 61 -5.81 1.53 12.27
CA THR A 61 -7.11 0.92 11.88
C THR A 61 -7.97 1.79 10.95
N ASP A 62 -7.39 2.84 10.33
CA ASP A 62 -8.07 3.59 9.28
C ASP A 62 -8.24 2.76 8.00
N ASP A 63 -9.27 3.06 7.23
CA ASP A 63 -9.65 2.34 6.01
C ASP A 63 -8.48 2.20 5.04
N ALA A 64 -7.75 3.29 4.78
CA ALA A 64 -6.67 3.32 3.81
C ALA A 64 -5.51 2.40 4.21
N PHE A 65 -5.24 2.24 5.50
CA PHE A 65 -4.27 1.28 6.01
C PHE A 65 -4.76 -0.15 5.88
N LEU A 66 -5.96 -0.44 6.40
CA LEU A 66 -6.52 -1.79 6.41
C LEU A 66 -6.72 -2.34 4.99
N LEU A 67 -7.12 -1.48 4.05
CA LEU A 67 -7.29 -1.84 2.65
C LEU A 67 -6.01 -2.34 1.99
N GLN A 68 -4.82 -1.89 2.43
CA GLN A 68 -3.56 -2.39 1.88
C GLN A 68 -3.39 -3.89 2.19
N PHE A 69 -3.77 -4.33 3.39
CA PHE A 69 -3.68 -5.73 3.81
C PHE A 69 -4.76 -6.58 3.16
N LEU A 70 -6.00 -6.06 3.10
CA LEU A 70 -7.11 -6.74 2.43
C LEU A 70 -6.79 -6.96 0.95
N ARG A 71 -6.35 -5.93 0.22
CA ARG A 71 -5.95 -6.05 -1.20
C ARG A 71 -4.80 -7.05 -1.39
N ALA A 72 -3.76 -6.97 -0.55
CA ALA A 72 -2.62 -7.89 -0.61
C ALA A 72 -2.99 -9.36 -0.31
N ARG A 73 -4.19 -9.60 0.23
CA ARG A 73 -4.73 -10.94 0.55
C ARG A 73 -6.06 -11.23 -0.14
N LYS A 74 -6.36 -10.52 -1.25
CA LYS A 74 -7.59 -10.73 -2.05
C LYS A 74 -8.86 -10.76 -1.19
N PHE A 75 -8.94 -9.82 -0.25
CA PHE A 75 -10.05 -9.67 0.69
C PHE A 75 -10.28 -10.89 1.60
N ASN A 76 -9.30 -11.79 1.76
CA ASN A 76 -9.32 -12.78 2.82
C ASN A 76 -8.96 -12.14 4.17
N VAL A 77 -9.98 -11.83 4.96
CA VAL A 77 -9.87 -11.07 6.22
C VAL A 77 -8.96 -11.77 7.23
N LYS A 78 -9.08 -13.10 7.38
CA LYS A 78 -8.23 -13.89 8.30
C LYS A 78 -6.75 -13.79 7.93
N ASN A 79 -6.42 -13.95 6.65
CA ASN A 79 -5.05 -13.84 6.16
C ASN A 79 -4.51 -12.41 6.26
N ALA A 80 -5.36 -11.40 6.07
CA ALA A 80 -5.00 -10.00 6.28
C ALA A 80 -4.67 -9.73 7.75
N CYS A 81 -5.47 -10.25 8.68
CA CYS A 81 -5.22 -10.17 10.12
C CYS A 81 -3.89 -10.83 10.51
N THR A 82 -3.62 -12.06 10.04
CA THR A 82 -2.33 -12.74 10.28
C THR A 82 -1.14 -11.91 9.76
N ARG A 83 -1.31 -11.22 8.63
CA ARG A 83 -0.26 -10.34 8.09
C ARG A 83 -0.04 -9.11 8.96
N LEU A 84 -1.10 -8.52 9.50
CA LEU A 84 -1.02 -7.42 10.48
C LEU A 84 -0.33 -7.84 11.76
N GLU A 85 -0.65 -9.02 12.31
CA GLU A 85 0.03 -9.57 13.48
C GLU A 85 1.53 -9.72 13.25
N THR A 86 1.91 -10.26 12.09
CA THR A 86 3.32 -10.42 11.69
C THR A 86 4.02 -9.06 11.63
N LEU A 87 3.38 -8.06 11.00
CA LEU A 87 3.95 -6.72 10.91
C LEU A 87 4.11 -6.07 12.29
N ASN A 88 3.10 -6.19 13.15
CA ASN A 88 3.16 -5.68 14.51
C ASN A 88 4.26 -6.37 15.33
N HIS A 89 4.43 -7.69 15.17
CA HIS A 89 5.52 -8.43 15.80
C HIS A 89 6.89 -7.93 15.35
N ILE A 90 7.06 -7.67 14.05
CA ILE A 90 8.30 -7.11 13.50
C ILE A 90 8.61 -5.75 14.14
N PHE A 91 7.64 -4.84 14.20
CA PHE A 91 7.83 -3.49 14.73
C PHE A 91 8.02 -3.43 16.25
N THR A 92 7.34 -4.31 17.00
CA THR A 92 7.34 -4.24 18.46
C THR A 92 8.34 -5.19 19.13
N LYS A 93 8.75 -6.27 18.45
CA LYS A 93 9.61 -7.30 19.03
C LYS A 93 10.89 -7.50 18.23
N SER A 94 10.78 -7.92 16.96
CA SER A 94 11.96 -8.40 16.22
C SER A 94 12.96 -7.30 15.88
N TYR A 95 12.47 -6.10 15.59
CA TYR A 95 13.28 -4.96 15.15
C TYR A 95 12.88 -3.68 15.88
N SER A 96 12.52 -3.79 17.16
CA SER A 96 12.08 -2.63 17.95
C SER A 96 13.16 -1.55 18.05
N ASP A 97 14.43 -1.94 18.07
CA ASP A 97 15.59 -1.05 18.01
C ASP A 97 15.65 -0.22 16.71
N VAL A 98 15.19 -0.80 15.59
CA VAL A 98 15.15 -0.12 14.29
C VAL A 98 13.95 0.83 14.19
N PHE A 99 12.78 0.43 14.70
CA PHE A 99 11.52 1.14 14.47
C PHE A 99 11.09 2.08 15.60
N ALA A 100 11.54 1.88 16.84
CA ALA A 100 11.14 2.71 17.98
C ALA A 100 11.80 4.10 18.00
N ASP A 101 13.05 4.21 17.57
CA ASP A 101 13.83 5.46 17.56
C ASP A 101 14.45 5.71 16.17
N CYS A 102 13.58 5.76 15.16
CA CYS A 102 14.00 5.95 13.77
C CYS A 102 14.38 7.42 13.52
N ASP A 103 15.68 7.68 13.39
CA ASP A 103 16.23 9.01 13.06
C ASP A 103 16.01 9.35 11.58
N ILE A 104 14.98 10.17 11.34
CA ILE A 104 14.59 10.65 10.01
C ILE A 104 15.76 11.39 9.31
N GLY A 105 16.61 12.07 10.07
CA GLY A 105 17.78 12.78 9.52
C GLY A 105 18.82 11.81 8.95
N LYS A 106 19.09 10.70 9.63
CA LYS A 106 19.96 9.62 9.12
C LYS A 106 19.33 8.93 7.91
N VAL A 107 18.05 8.58 7.99
CA VAL A 107 17.31 7.94 6.88
C VAL A 107 17.36 8.82 5.62
N ARG A 108 17.15 10.13 5.77
CA ARG A 108 17.26 11.08 4.65
C ARG A 108 18.64 11.09 4.02
N LYS A 109 19.72 11.08 4.81
CA LYS A 109 21.09 11.02 4.30
C LYS A 109 21.37 9.72 3.54
N ILE A 110 20.83 8.60 4.00
CA ILE A 110 20.95 7.30 3.31
C ILE A 110 20.24 7.33 1.96
N PHE A 111 19.03 7.88 1.88
CA PHE A 111 18.35 8.01 0.58
C PHE A 111 19.09 8.98 -0.36
N GLN A 112 19.64 10.07 0.17
CA GLN A 112 20.41 11.04 -0.61
C GLN A 112 21.77 10.50 -1.10
N SER A 113 22.31 9.45 -0.48
CA SER A 113 23.54 8.81 -0.96
C SER A 113 23.34 7.93 -2.19
N GLY A 114 22.08 7.73 -2.62
CA GLY A 114 21.74 6.86 -3.75
C GLY A 114 21.57 5.39 -3.38
N PHE A 115 21.53 5.03 -2.08
CA PHE A 115 21.33 3.65 -1.62
C PHE A 115 20.02 3.03 -2.16
N GLY A 116 18.99 3.84 -2.33
CA GLY A 116 17.73 3.45 -2.98
C GLY A 116 17.07 4.65 -3.62
N SER A 117 16.55 4.47 -4.83
CA SER A 117 15.73 5.46 -5.53
C SER A 117 14.53 4.78 -6.16
N HIS A 118 13.56 5.57 -6.61
CA HIS A 118 12.41 5.10 -7.37
C HIS A 118 12.54 5.58 -8.81
N LEU A 119 11.98 4.80 -9.73
CA LEU A 119 11.83 5.26 -11.10
C LEU A 119 10.76 6.38 -11.15
N PRO A 120 10.92 7.37 -12.04
CA PRO A 120 9.94 8.44 -12.21
C PRO A 120 8.61 7.98 -12.80
N TYR A 121 8.50 6.71 -13.21
CA TYR A 121 7.33 6.12 -13.85
C TYR A 121 7.03 4.76 -13.26
N ARG A 122 5.77 4.36 -13.37
CA ARG A 122 5.33 2.99 -13.15
C ARG A 122 5.43 2.22 -14.45
N ASP A 123 5.55 0.90 -14.34
CA ASP A 123 5.41 0.05 -15.51
C ASP A 123 3.98 0.05 -16.08
N GLU A 124 3.77 -0.74 -17.13
CA GLU A 124 2.50 -0.84 -17.84
C GLU A 124 1.37 -1.42 -16.98
N GLU A 125 1.72 -2.19 -15.95
CA GLU A 125 0.78 -2.80 -15.00
C GLU A 125 0.58 -1.95 -13.74
N GLY A 126 1.35 -0.88 -13.57
CA GLY A 126 1.27 0.05 -12.45
C GLY A 126 2.24 -0.22 -11.31
N LEU A 127 3.22 -1.11 -11.49
CA LEU A 127 4.27 -1.40 -10.52
C LEU A 127 5.32 -0.28 -10.48
N LEU A 128 5.90 -0.07 -9.29
CA LEU A 128 6.94 0.93 -9.01
C LEU A 128 8.35 0.43 -9.29
#